data_AF-A0A072MYI6-F1
#
_entry.id   AF-A0A072MYI6-F1
#
_cell.length_a   1.000
_cell.length_b   1.000
_cell.length_c   1.000
_cell.angle_alpha   90.00
_cell.angle_beta   90.00
_cell.angle_gamma   90.00
#
_symmetry.space_group_name_H-M   'P 1'
#
loop_
_entity.id
_entity.type
_entity.pdbx_description
1 polymer ?
#
loop_
_entity_poly.entity_id
_entity_poly.type
_entity_poly.pdbx_seq_one_letter_code
_entity_poly.pdbx_strand_id
1 'polypeptide(L)'
;MDAAIIPAHDSPRPNRNVFISQGVINTITPLARITDKPEALILIGGPSRHFKWDDDVVHEQVTGLISTYPQWRWTISDSRRTPTVLHARLAEMANLKVTVVNSQQTHENWLNHQLAASRAVWITPDSMSMVCEAITSNVPTGVLTLTPSRGSRVANGVGQLVQSGHLAEWSDHAAVMTGNKNHHPVLWEADRAARWVLAKRLLPKTHQTGYPEIGAAG
;
A
#
# COMPACT_ATOMS: atom_id res chain seq x y z
N MET A 1 22.40 20.82 12.63
CA MET A 1 21.59 19.97 13.52
C MET A 1 21.45 18.63 12.82
N ASP A 2 21.79 17.55 13.50
CA ASP A 2 21.62 16.21 12.94
C ASP A 2 20.20 15.72 13.24
N ALA A 3 19.55 15.22 12.21
CA ALA A 3 18.16 14.76 12.22
C ALA A 3 18.07 13.40 11.53
N ALA A 4 17.21 12.51 12.02
CA ALA A 4 17.02 11.19 11.45
C ALA A 4 15.54 10.86 11.25
N ILE A 5 15.22 10.20 10.14
CA ILE A 5 13.93 9.55 9.92
C ILE A 5 14.15 8.06 10.15
N ILE A 6 13.45 7.48 11.13
CA ILE A 6 13.62 6.08 11.53
C ILE A 6 12.25 5.38 11.53
N PRO A 7 12.11 4.19 10.92
CA PRO A 7 10.85 3.46 10.96
C PRO A 7 10.44 3.01 12.37
N ALA A 8 9.14 3.00 12.67
CA ALA A 8 8.58 2.57 13.94
C ALA A 8 8.96 1.13 14.30
N HIS A 9 9.04 0.26 13.29
CA HIS A 9 9.41 -1.15 13.47
C HIS A 9 10.88 -1.37 13.86
N ASP A 10 11.73 -0.33 13.83
CA ASP A 10 13.09 -0.35 14.36
C ASP A 10 13.17 0.07 15.83
N SER A 11 12.01 0.33 16.46
CA SER A 11 11.89 0.72 17.88
C SER A 11 12.82 1.89 18.28
N PRO A 12 12.85 3.00 17.53
CA PRO A 12 13.71 4.13 17.88
C PRO A 12 13.32 4.72 19.23
N ARG A 13 14.30 5.15 20.01
CA ARG A 13 14.03 5.95 21.21
C ARG A 13 13.45 7.30 20.78
N PRO A 14 12.29 7.72 21.32
CA PRO A 14 11.72 9.03 21.02
C PRO A 14 12.73 10.15 21.31
N ASN A 15 12.98 10.99 20.32
CA ASN A 15 13.92 12.11 20.42
C ASN A 15 13.39 13.26 19.56
N ARG A 16 13.55 14.51 20.02
CA ARG A 16 13.17 15.72 19.28
C ARG A 16 13.79 15.82 17.88
N ASN A 17 14.90 15.14 17.62
CA ASN A 17 15.61 15.11 16.34
C ASN A 17 15.33 13.84 15.52
N VAL A 18 14.40 12.99 15.97
CA VAL A 18 14.02 11.76 15.28
C VAL A 18 12.55 11.84 14.87
N PHE A 19 12.29 11.74 13.57
CA PHE A 19 10.95 11.50 13.05
C PHE A 19 10.73 9.99 12.92
N ILE A 20 9.66 9.50 13.52
CA ILE A 20 9.33 8.08 13.49
C ILE A 20 8.28 7.84 12.40
N SER A 21 8.67 7.21 11.28
CA SER A 21 7.73 6.84 10.23
C SER A 21 6.98 5.56 10.60
N GLN A 22 5.67 5.51 10.40
CA GLN A 22 4.87 4.30 10.64
C GLN A 22 4.87 3.38 9.41
N GLY A 23 5.06 3.95 8.22
CA GLY A 23 5.24 3.23 6.96
C GLY A 23 6.55 3.57 6.25
N VAL A 24 6.66 3.05 5.03
CA VAL A 24 7.73 3.38 4.07
C VAL A 24 7.39 4.70 3.38
N ILE A 25 8.35 5.63 3.37
CA ILE A 25 8.26 6.84 2.54
C ILE A 25 8.32 6.41 1.07
N ASN A 26 7.32 6.83 0.30
CA ASN A 26 7.13 6.46 -1.09
C ASN A 26 6.66 7.68 -1.90
N THR A 27 6.57 7.53 -3.22
CA THR A 27 6.22 8.60 -4.16
C THR A 27 4.72 8.70 -4.47
N ILE A 28 3.89 7.80 -3.93
CA ILE A 28 2.44 7.84 -4.11
C ILE A 28 1.88 9.07 -3.42
N THR A 29 0.95 9.74 -4.10
CA THR A 29 0.18 10.85 -3.53
C THR A 29 -1.25 10.36 -3.25
N PRO A 30 -1.81 10.65 -2.07
CA PRO A 30 -3.19 10.32 -1.76
C PRO A 30 -4.19 10.86 -2.79
N LEU A 31 -5.12 10.01 -3.22
CA LEU A 31 -6.20 10.43 -4.11
C LEU A 31 -7.20 11.31 -3.35
N ALA A 32 -7.53 12.47 -3.94
CA ALA A 32 -8.55 13.36 -3.42
C ALA A 32 -9.96 12.73 -3.52
N ARG A 33 -10.20 11.95 -4.57
CA ARG A 33 -11.45 11.21 -4.81
C ARG A 33 -11.13 9.82 -5.38
N ILE A 34 -11.88 8.83 -4.90
CA ILE A 34 -11.83 7.45 -5.39
C ILE A 34 -12.89 7.31 -6.49
N THR A 35 -12.59 6.54 -7.52
CA THR A 35 -13.56 6.24 -8.58
C THR A 35 -14.79 5.50 -8.05
N ASP A 36 -15.94 5.73 -8.67
CA ASP A 36 -17.18 4.99 -8.36
C ASP A 36 -17.27 3.68 -9.16
N LYS A 37 -16.38 3.47 -10.14
CA LYS A 37 -16.35 2.25 -10.95
C LYS A 37 -15.96 1.04 -10.09
N PRO A 38 -16.60 -0.13 -10.27
CA PRO A 38 -16.26 -1.36 -9.54
C PRO A 38 -14.99 -1.99 -10.14
N GLU A 39 -13.86 -1.31 -10.01
CA GLU A 39 -12.54 -1.75 -10.47
C GLU A 39 -11.65 -2.02 -9.24
N ALA A 40 -10.95 -3.15 -9.25
CA ALA A 40 -10.08 -3.55 -8.15
C ALA A 40 -8.70 -3.98 -8.67
N LEU A 41 -7.67 -3.63 -7.90
CA LEU A 41 -6.29 -3.97 -8.18
C LEU A 41 -5.82 -5.04 -7.19
N ILE A 42 -5.16 -6.08 -7.69
CA ILE A 42 -4.46 -7.07 -6.89
C ILE A 42 -2.97 -6.95 -7.20
N LEU A 43 -2.13 -6.73 -6.20
CA LEU A 43 -0.68 -6.74 -6.34
C LEU A 43 -0.10 -7.96 -5.63
N ILE A 44 0.54 -8.83 -6.40
CA ILE A 44 1.11 -10.08 -5.93
C ILE A 44 2.63 -9.92 -5.85
N GLY A 45 3.14 -10.03 -4.63
CA GLY A 45 4.54 -10.11 -4.31
C GLY A 45 5.12 -11.49 -4.62
N GLY A 46 5.95 -12.00 -3.73
CA GLY A 46 6.55 -13.32 -3.87
C GLY A 46 7.23 -13.80 -2.58
N PRO A 47 7.92 -14.93 -2.63
CA PRO A 47 8.68 -15.45 -1.50
C PRO A 47 9.57 -14.38 -0.84
N SER A 48 9.55 -14.37 0.48
CA SER A 48 10.40 -13.52 1.31
C SER A 48 10.67 -14.22 2.64
N ARG A 49 11.64 -13.72 3.41
CA ARG A 49 11.87 -14.19 4.79
C ARG A 49 10.75 -13.79 5.76
N HIS A 50 9.83 -12.93 5.34
CA HIS A 50 8.89 -12.25 6.23
C HIS A 50 7.61 -13.03 6.47
N PHE A 51 7.20 -13.82 5.49
CA PHE A 51 5.99 -14.63 5.52
C PHE A 51 6.31 -16.00 4.90
N LYS A 52 5.64 -17.05 5.39
CA LYS A 52 5.65 -18.35 4.74
C LYS A 52 4.82 -18.24 3.47
N TRP A 53 5.51 -18.22 2.34
CA TRP A 53 4.89 -18.12 1.04
C TRP A 53 4.31 -19.47 0.60
N ASP A 54 3.11 -19.43 0.03
CA ASP A 54 2.40 -20.59 -0.48
C ASP A 54 1.59 -20.14 -1.71
N ASP A 55 1.92 -20.69 -2.88
CA ASP A 55 1.29 -20.33 -4.15
C ASP A 55 -0.20 -20.70 -4.17
N ASP A 56 -0.58 -21.81 -3.55
CA ASP A 56 -1.96 -22.28 -3.54
C ASP A 56 -2.83 -21.39 -2.67
N VAL A 57 -2.33 -21.00 -1.49
CA VAL A 57 -3.02 -20.08 -0.58
C VAL A 57 -3.23 -18.71 -1.21
N VAL A 58 -2.25 -18.19 -1.96
CA VAL A 58 -2.40 -16.91 -2.67
C VAL A 58 -3.42 -17.05 -3.80
N HIS A 59 -3.30 -18.09 -4.62
CA HIS A 59 -4.21 -18.35 -5.74
C HIS A 59 -5.66 -18.55 -5.30
N GLU A 60 -5.90 -19.31 -4.22
CA GLU A 60 -7.23 -19.56 -3.66
C GLU A 60 -7.89 -18.27 -3.18
N GLN A 61 -7.16 -17.41 -2.46
CA GLN A 61 -7.68 -16.13 -1.98
C GLN A 61 -8.00 -15.16 -3.12
N VAL A 62 -7.15 -15.09 -4.16
CA VAL A 62 -7.40 -14.29 -5.37
C VAL A 62 -8.65 -14.79 -6.09
N THR A 63 -8.75 -16.12 -6.28
CA THR A 63 -9.92 -16.75 -6.90
C THR A 63 -11.19 -16.47 -6.10
N GLY A 64 -11.12 -16.61 -4.77
CA GLY A 64 -12.24 -16.34 -3.87
C GLY A 64 -12.75 -14.91 -3.98
N LEU A 65 -11.87 -13.92 -4.04
CA LEU A 65 -12.25 -12.52 -4.25
C LEU A 65 -12.96 -12.33 -5.61
N ILE A 66 -12.36 -12.82 -6.69
CA ILE A 66 -12.89 -12.64 -8.05
C ILE A 66 -14.25 -13.34 -8.20
N SER A 67 -14.39 -14.55 -7.67
CA SER A 67 -15.64 -15.32 -7.70
C SER A 67 -16.75 -14.72 -6.83
N THR A 68 -16.39 -14.11 -5.70
CA THR A 68 -17.36 -13.43 -4.81
C THR A 68 -17.88 -12.13 -5.40
N TYR A 69 -17.08 -11.46 -6.23
CA TYR A 69 -17.40 -10.17 -6.84
C TYR A 69 -17.35 -10.20 -8.37
N PRO A 70 -18.18 -11.03 -9.03
CA PRO A 70 -18.11 -11.26 -10.47
C PRO A 70 -18.52 -10.03 -11.31
N GLN A 71 -19.17 -9.04 -10.71
CA GLN A 71 -19.52 -7.77 -11.35
C GLN A 71 -18.34 -6.77 -11.43
N TRP A 72 -17.25 -7.01 -10.70
CA TRP A 72 -16.08 -6.12 -10.69
C TRP A 72 -15.13 -6.44 -11.84
N ARG A 73 -14.38 -5.43 -12.26
CA ARG A 73 -13.20 -5.61 -13.11
C ARG A 73 -11.97 -5.69 -12.23
N TRP A 74 -11.08 -6.61 -12.56
CA TRP A 74 -9.89 -6.95 -11.79
C TRP A 74 -8.65 -6.75 -12.64
N THR A 75 -7.70 -5.99 -12.10
CA THR A 75 -6.32 -5.96 -12.61
C THR A 75 -5.45 -6.68 -11.61
N ILE A 76 -4.73 -7.71 -12.04
CA ILE A 76 -3.77 -8.46 -11.22
C ILE A 76 -2.38 -8.13 -11.75
N SER A 77 -1.50 -7.60 -10.91
CA SER A 77 -0.08 -7.46 -11.23
C SER A 77 0.74 -8.43 -10.41
N ASP A 78 1.65 -9.12 -11.07
CA ASP A 78 2.73 -9.79 -10.37
C ASP A 78 3.81 -8.79 -9.88
N SER A 79 4.90 -9.33 -9.36
CA SER A 79 6.15 -8.65 -9.09
C SER A 79 7.32 -9.49 -9.62
N ARG A 80 8.51 -8.90 -9.68
CA ARG A 80 9.76 -9.63 -10.02
C ARG A 80 10.03 -10.87 -9.14
N ARG A 81 9.40 -10.98 -7.96
CA ARG A 81 9.57 -12.11 -7.04
C ARG A 81 8.47 -13.16 -7.17
N THR A 82 7.40 -12.89 -7.93
CA THR A 82 6.30 -13.83 -8.07
C THR A 82 6.78 -15.10 -8.76
N PRO A 83 6.51 -16.29 -8.20
CA PRO A 83 6.86 -17.55 -8.85
C PRO A 83 6.21 -17.66 -10.23
N THR A 84 6.96 -18.12 -11.22
CA THR A 84 6.48 -18.25 -12.61
C THR A 84 5.28 -19.15 -12.74
N VAL A 85 5.22 -20.22 -11.92
CA VAL A 85 4.08 -21.15 -11.86
C VAL A 85 2.81 -20.44 -11.37
N LEU A 86 2.90 -19.64 -10.31
CA LEU A 86 1.78 -18.84 -9.83
C LEU A 86 1.34 -17.81 -10.87
N HIS A 87 2.28 -17.11 -11.51
CA HIS A 87 1.95 -16.17 -12.57
C HIS A 87 1.18 -16.84 -13.71
N ALA A 88 1.62 -18.02 -14.16
CA ALA A 88 0.93 -18.77 -15.21
C ALA A 88 -0.52 -19.12 -14.82
N ARG A 89 -0.73 -19.59 -13.60
CA ARG A 89 -2.08 -19.87 -13.07
C ARG A 89 -2.96 -18.63 -13.00
N LEU A 90 -2.41 -17.50 -12.55
CA LEU A 90 -3.14 -16.23 -12.55
C LEU A 90 -3.51 -15.81 -13.98
N ALA A 91 -2.58 -15.95 -14.93
CA ALA A 91 -2.82 -15.60 -16.33
C ALA A 91 -3.95 -16.44 -16.96
N GLU A 92 -4.14 -17.69 -16.56
CA GLU A 92 -5.28 -18.54 -16.99
C GLU A 92 -6.65 -17.98 -16.52
N MET A 93 -6.68 -17.14 -15.48
CA MET A 93 -7.90 -16.49 -15.02
C MET A 93 -8.34 -15.33 -15.93
N ALA A 94 -7.47 -14.88 -16.85
CA ALA A 94 -7.71 -13.71 -17.69
C ALA A 94 -8.97 -13.88 -18.56
N ASN A 95 -9.82 -12.86 -18.57
CA ASN A 95 -11.06 -12.81 -19.34
C ASN A 95 -11.51 -11.35 -19.53
N LEU A 96 -12.74 -11.13 -20.01
CA LEU A 96 -13.26 -9.77 -20.26
C LEU A 96 -13.28 -8.84 -19.02
N LYS A 97 -13.29 -9.41 -17.80
CA LYS A 97 -13.29 -8.68 -16.53
C LYS A 97 -12.00 -8.84 -15.74
N VAL A 98 -11.11 -9.77 -16.09
CA VAL A 98 -9.86 -10.02 -15.37
C VAL A 98 -8.69 -9.80 -16.31
N THR A 99 -7.84 -8.83 -15.99
CA THR A 99 -6.59 -8.54 -16.69
C THR A 99 -5.42 -8.91 -15.81
N VAL A 100 -4.47 -9.67 -16.33
CA VAL A 100 -3.23 -10.03 -15.63
C VAL A 100 -2.06 -9.37 -16.32
N VAL A 101 -1.24 -8.67 -15.54
CA VAL A 101 -0.14 -7.83 -16.02
C VAL A 101 1.18 -8.33 -15.42
N ASN A 102 2.18 -8.47 -16.28
CA ASN A 102 3.54 -8.74 -15.86
C ASN A 102 4.24 -7.42 -15.48
N SER A 103 4.76 -7.34 -14.26
CA SER A 103 5.45 -6.18 -13.70
C SER A 103 6.70 -5.76 -14.47
N GLN A 104 7.29 -6.64 -15.28
CA GLN A 104 8.42 -6.30 -16.15
C GLN A 104 7.98 -5.51 -17.40
N GLN A 105 6.68 -5.45 -17.69
CA GLN A 105 6.11 -4.81 -18.87
C GLN A 105 5.36 -3.50 -18.53
N THR A 106 5.45 -3.03 -17.28
CA THR A 106 4.79 -1.81 -16.81
C THR A 106 5.71 -0.60 -16.92
N HIS A 107 5.15 0.57 -17.27
CA HIS A 107 5.88 1.84 -17.23
C HIS A 107 5.93 2.44 -15.81
N GLU A 108 6.77 3.44 -15.58
CA GLU A 108 7.03 4.04 -14.25
C GLU A 108 5.76 4.52 -13.51
N ASN A 109 4.82 5.14 -14.21
CA ASN A 109 3.57 5.66 -13.64
C ASN A 109 2.42 4.64 -13.61
N TRP A 110 2.67 3.37 -13.97
CA TRP A 110 1.61 2.40 -14.16
C TRP A 110 0.84 2.13 -12.86
N LEU A 111 1.55 1.95 -11.75
CA LEU A 111 0.94 1.73 -10.44
C LEU A 111 0.06 2.91 -10.02
N ASN A 112 0.53 4.15 -10.20
CA ASN A 112 -0.26 5.36 -9.93
C ASN A 112 -1.58 5.37 -10.72
N HIS A 113 -1.53 5.01 -12.00
CA HIS A 113 -2.73 4.95 -12.85
C HIS A 113 -3.70 3.85 -12.38
N GLN A 114 -3.18 2.67 -12.03
CA GLN A 114 -4.04 1.58 -11.55
C GLN A 114 -4.68 1.91 -10.20
N LEU A 115 -3.93 2.51 -9.27
CA LEU A 115 -4.47 2.97 -7.99
C LEU A 115 -5.57 4.02 -8.20
N ALA A 116 -5.34 5.00 -9.08
CA ALA A 116 -6.34 6.02 -9.41
C ALA A 116 -7.62 5.45 -10.06
N ALA A 117 -7.47 4.38 -10.84
CA ALA A 117 -8.58 3.66 -11.46
C ALA A 117 -9.25 2.65 -10.52
N SER A 118 -8.70 2.38 -9.34
CA SER A 118 -9.21 1.35 -8.43
C SER A 118 -10.08 1.92 -7.33
N ARG A 119 -11.15 1.19 -7.01
CA ARG A 119 -11.99 1.43 -5.84
C ARG A 119 -11.61 0.54 -4.65
N ALA A 120 -10.90 -0.55 -4.91
CA ALA A 120 -10.36 -1.46 -3.91
C ALA A 120 -8.97 -1.97 -4.33
N VAL A 121 -8.09 -2.20 -3.37
CA VAL A 121 -6.75 -2.79 -3.60
C VAL A 121 -6.54 -3.99 -2.68
N TRP A 122 -5.94 -5.04 -3.20
CA TRP A 122 -5.59 -6.27 -2.48
C TRP A 122 -4.12 -6.59 -2.68
N ILE A 123 -3.38 -6.84 -1.59
CA ILE A 123 -1.92 -6.98 -1.64
C ILE A 123 -1.46 -8.18 -0.83
N THR A 124 -0.43 -8.88 -1.29
CA THR A 124 0.27 -9.86 -0.45
C THR A 124 1.17 -9.17 0.59
N PRO A 125 1.27 -9.70 1.82
CA PRO A 125 1.89 -8.99 2.94
C PRO A 125 3.44 -9.00 2.92
N ASP A 126 4.06 -9.65 1.94
CA ASP A 126 5.50 -9.91 1.88
C ASP A 126 6.37 -8.68 1.59
N SER A 127 5.76 -7.53 1.25
CA SER A 127 6.45 -6.28 0.94
C SER A 127 5.83 -5.09 1.68
N MET A 128 6.56 -4.54 2.66
CA MET A 128 6.15 -3.32 3.36
C MET A 128 6.02 -2.14 2.39
N SER A 129 6.89 -2.01 1.39
CA SER A 129 6.82 -0.92 0.41
C SER A 129 5.53 -0.98 -0.39
N MET A 130 5.17 -2.16 -0.91
CA MET A 130 3.95 -2.36 -1.72
C MET A 130 2.68 -2.07 -0.91
N VAL A 131 2.63 -2.57 0.34
CA VAL A 131 1.56 -2.25 1.28
C VAL A 131 1.48 -0.74 1.52
N CYS A 132 2.61 -0.08 1.76
CA CYS A 132 2.66 1.36 2.01
C CYS A 132 2.23 2.19 0.80
N GLU A 133 2.63 1.81 -0.41
CA GLU A 133 2.22 2.48 -1.65
C GLU A 133 0.70 2.47 -1.82
N ALA A 134 0.05 1.33 -1.56
CA ALA A 134 -1.41 1.23 -1.67
C ALA A 134 -2.16 1.98 -0.58
N ILE A 135 -1.78 1.85 0.70
CA ILE A 135 -2.45 2.62 1.76
C ILE A 135 -2.23 4.13 1.59
N THR A 136 -1.07 4.55 1.07
CA THR A 136 -0.78 5.98 0.78
C THR A 136 -1.72 6.52 -0.29
N SER A 137 -2.14 5.69 -1.25
CA SER A 137 -3.07 6.09 -2.32
C SER A 137 -4.46 6.51 -1.82
N ASN A 138 -4.80 6.21 -0.55
CA ASN A 138 -6.11 6.42 0.05
C ASN A 138 -7.24 5.54 -0.55
N VAL A 139 -6.91 4.54 -1.38
CA VAL A 139 -7.86 3.52 -1.82
C VAL A 139 -8.03 2.48 -0.70
N PRO A 140 -9.28 2.04 -0.37
CA PRO A 140 -9.52 0.91 0.53
C PRO A 140 -8.64 -0.27 0.16
N THR A 141 -7.78 -0.66 1.11
CA THR A 141 -6.76 -1.68 0.87
C THR A 141 -6.96 -2.83 1.85
N GLY A 142 -7.07 -4.04 1.31
CA GLY A 142 -7.03 -5.30 2.05
C GLY A 142 -5.72 -6.05 1.82
N VAL A 143 -5.38 -6.93 2.75
CA VAL A 143 -4.19 -7.78 2.67
C VAL A 143 -4.57 -9.24 2.59
N LEU A 144 -3.92 -9.98 1.69
CA LEU A 144 -4.04 -11.44 1.64
C LEU A 144 -3.40 -12.07 2.87
N THR A 145 -3.97 -13.15 3.35
CA THR A 145 -3.49 -13.87 4.53
C THR A 145 -2.34 -14.79 4.15
N LEU A 146 -1.19 -14.58 4.78
CA LEU A 146 -0.04 -15.50 4.80
C LEU A 146 0.46 -15.65 6.24
N THR A 147 1.08 -16.79 6.56
CA THR A 147 1.61 -17.00 7.92
C THR A 147 2.86 -16.14 8.15
N PRO A 148 2.88 -15.25 9.15
CA PRO A 148 4.04 -14.42 9.42
C PRO A 148 5.22 -15.25 9.95
N SER A 149 6.43 -14.91 9.53
CA SER A 149 7.67 -15.46 10.10
C SER A 149 7.94 -14.84 11.47
N ARG A 150 8.32 -15.67 12.44
CA ARG A 150 8.62 -15.22 13.81
C ARG A 150 9.74 -14.17 13.81
N GLY A 151 9.51 -13.05 14.51
CA GLY A 151 10.50 -11.97 14.65
C GLY A 151 10.69 -11.09 13.40
N SER A 152 9.86 -11.27 12.38
CA SER A 152 9.93 -10.46 11.16
C SER A 152 9.43 -9.03 11.41
N ARG A 153 10.34 -8.05 11.29
CA ARG A 153 10.00 -6.61 11.38
C ARG A 153 8.94 -6.19 10.36
N VAL A 154 9.00 -6.70 9.14
CA VAL A 154 8.00 -6.43 8.10
C VAL A 154 6.65 -7.02 8.48
N ALA A 155 6.61 -8.27 8.97
CA ALA A 155 5.36 -8.88 9.37
C ALA A 155 4.72 -8.13 10.55
N ASN A 156 5.53 -7.71 11.52
CA ASN A 156 5.07 -6.86 12.61
C ASN A 156 4.55 -5.52 12.12
N GLY A 157 5.24 -4.87 11.16
CA GLY A 157 4.79 -3.60 10.57
C GLY A 157 3.46 -3.74 9.83
N VAL A 158 3.28 -4.80 9.04
CA VAL A 158 1.99 -5.09 8.40
C VAL A 158 0.89 -5.34 9.45
N GLY A 159 1.18 -6.13 10.48
CA GLY A 159 0.24 -6.36 11.59
C GLY A 159 -0.15 -5.07 12.33
N GLN A 160 0.78 -4.13 12.52
CA GLN A 160 0.50 -2.82 13.09
C GLN A 160 -0.44 -1.99 12.21
N LEU A 161 -0.26 -2.03 10.88
CA LEU A 161 -1.15 -1.34 9.93
C LEU A 161 -2.58 -1.92 9.95
N VAL A 162 -2.72 -3.23 10.16
CA VAL A 162 -4.02 -3.88 10.38
C VAL A 162 -4.64 -3.40 11.69
N GLN A 163 -3.89 -3.47 12.80
CA GLN A 163 -4.36 -3.05 14.12
C GLN A 163 -4.75 -1.56 14.18
N SER A 164 -4.07 -0.71 13.41
CA SER A 164 -4.37 0.73 13.33
C SER A 164 -5.48 1.07 12.33
N GLY A 165 -6.07 0.06 11.65
CA GLY A 165 -7.15 0.24 10.69
C GLY A 165 -6.72 0.87 9.35
N HIS A 166 -5.43 0.91 9.03
CA HIS A 166 -4.96 1.36 7.71
C HIS A 166 -5.07 0.27 6.64
N LEU A 167 -5.13 -1.00 7.06
CA LEU A 167 -5.16 -2.18 6.21
C LEU A 167 -6.23 -3.14 6.73
N ALA A 168 -7.09 -3.65 5.86
CA ALA A 168 -8.12 -4.63 6.24
C ALA A 168 -7.60 -6.07 6.07
N GLU A 169 -8.07 -6.99 6.90
CA GLU A 169 -7.78 -8.42 6.72
C GLU A 169 -8.59 -9.01 5.55
N TRP A 170 -8.12 -10.11 4.97
CA TRP A 170 -8.82 -10.79 3.88
C TRP A 170 -10.24 -11.21 4.24
N SER A 171 -10.47 -11.64 5.48
CA SER A 171 -11.80 -11.98 5.99
C SER A 171 -12.79 -10.80 5.96
N ASP A 172 -12.30 -9.56 5.98
CA ASP A 172 -13.12 -8.35 5.96
C ASP A 172 -13.34 -7.81 4.54
N HIS A 173 -13.21 -8.67 3.53
CA HIS A 173 -13.26 -8.27 2.13
C HIS A 173 -14.53 -7.47 1.75
N ALA A 174 -15.67 -7.74 2.39
CA ALA A 174 -16.89 -6.96 2.18
C ALA A 174 -16.69 -5.47 2.50
N ALA A 175 -16.01 -5.13 3.59
CA ALA A 175 -15.78 -3.74 3.98
C ALA A 175 -14.92 -3.01 2.93
N VAL A 176 -13.82 -3.63 2.49
CA VAL A 176 -12.93 -3.09 1.44
C VAL A 176 -13.71 -2.85 0.15
N MET A 177 -14.53 -3.83 -0.26
CA MET A 177 -15.23 -3.79 -1.54
C MET A 177 -16.44 -2.83 -1.52
N THR A 178 -17.06 -2.53 -0.38
CA THR A 178 -18.10 -1.48 -0.30
C THR A 178 -17.55 -0.06 -0.48
N GLY A 179 -16.23 0.11 -0.49
CA GLY A 179 -15.61 1.44 -0.60
C GLY A 179 -15.75 2.28 0.67
N ASN A 180 -16.13 1.66 1.79
CA ASN A 180 -16.21 2.32 3.07
C ASN A 180 -14.80 2.77 3.46
N LYS A 181 -14.59 4.09 3.45
CA LYS A 181 -13.33 4.67 3.90
C LYS A 181 -13.21 4.38 5.38
N ASN A 182 -12.10 3.76 5.78
CA ASN A 182 -11.71 3.81 7.17
C ASN A 182 -11.51 5.29 7.53
N HIS A 183 -12.15 5.75 8.61
CA HIS A 183 -12.09 7.15 9.08
C HIS A 183 -10.69 7.55 9.60
N HIS A 184 -9.68 6.71 9.37
CA HIS A 184 -8.32 6.94 9.82
C HIS A 184 -7.60 7.92 8.88
N PRO A 185 -6.76 8.82 9.42
CA PRO A 185 -5.95 9.71 8.61
C PRO A 185 -5.12 8.94 7.59
N VAL A 186 -5.01 9.44 6.36
CA VAL A 186 -4.19 8.82 5.32
C VAL A 186 -2.74 8.74 5.79
N LEU A 187 -2.13 7.56 5.65
CA LEU A 187 -0.74 7.36 6.03
C LEU A 187 0.22 7.87 4.95
N TRP A 188 0.35 9.20 4.86
CA TRP A 188 1.25 9.85 3.90
C TRP A 188 2.59 10.23 4.55
N GLU A 189 3.49 9.25 4.67
CA GLU A 189 4.77 9.45 5.38
C GLU A 189 5.66 10.51 4.74
N ALA A 190 5.61 10.67 3.41
CA ALA A 190 6.37 11.71 2.71
C ALA A 190 5.92 13.12 3.15
N ASP A 191 4.61 13.38 3.20
CA ASP A 191 4.06 14.66 3.69
C ASP A 191 4.33 14.86 5.19
N ARG A 192 4.14 13.82 6.01
CA ARG A 192 4.44 13.91 7.45
C ARG A 192 5.92 14.22 7.71
N ALA A 193 6.82 13.57 7.00
CA ALA A 193 8.26 13.82 7.08
C ALA A 193 8.60 15.23 6.59
N ALA A 194 8.03 15.68 5.46
CA ALA A 194 8.26 17.02 4.93
C ALA A 194 7.80 18.11 5.90
N ARG A 195 6.59 17.99 6.47
CA ARG A 195 6.08 18.92 7.50
C ARG A 195 6.97 18.94 8.73
N TRP A 196 7.49 17.79 9.16
CA TRP A 196 8.42 17.71 10.29
C TRP A 196 9.75 18.43 9.97
N VAL A 197 10.32 18.22 8.79
CA VAL A 197 11.53 18.90 8.31
C VAL A 197 11.35 20.42 8.29
N LEU A 198 10.21 20.89 7.78
CA LEU A 198 9.84 22.31 7.73
C LEU A 198 9.70 22.90 9.14
N ALA A 199 8.96 22.23 10.03
CA ALA A 199 8.76 22.65 11.41
C ALA A 199 10.09 22.74 12.19
N LYS A 200 11.06 21.86 11.87
CA LYS A 200 12.40 21.86 12.45
C LYS A 200 13.37 22.84 11.78
N ARG A 201 12.94 23.54 10.72
CA ARG A 201 13.78 24.45 9.92
C ARG A 201 15.08 23.78 9.45
N LEU A 202 14.99 22.52 9.04
CA LEU A 202 16.14 21.74 8.60
C LEU A 202 16.49 21.98 7.12
N LEU A 203 15.71 22.80 6.41
CA LEU A 203 16.02 23.20 5.04
C LEU A 203 17.14 24.27 4.99
N PRO A 204 18.01 24.24 3.97
CA PRO A 204 18.97 25.31 3.72
C PRO A 204 18.27 26.65 3.51
N LYS A 205 18.90 27.76 3.95
CA LYS A 205 18.33 29.12 3.85
C LYS A 205 17.98 29.57 2.41
N THR A 206 18.49 28.88 1.39
CA THR A 206 18.25 29.17 -0.04
C THR A 206 16.87 28.77 -0.57
N HIS A 207 16.02 28.06 0.21
CA HIS A 207 14.68 27.62 -0.23
C HIS A 207 13.52 28.21 0.60
N GLN A 208 13.72 29.29 1.35
CA GLN A 208 12.67 29.87 2.23
C GLN A 208 11.65 30.77 1.53
N THR A 209 11.78 31.05 0.22
CA THR A 209 10.85 31.90 -0.54
C THR A 209 10.04 31.07 -1.52
N GLY A 210 8.87 30.57 -1.12
CA GLY A 210 8.02 29.83 -2.06
C GLY A 210 6.75 29.15 -1.52
N TYR A 211 6.34 29.39 -0.28
CA TYR A 211 5.00 28.98 0.18
C TYR A 211 4.18 30.23 0.49
N PRO A 212 3.02 30.46 -0.17
CA PRO A 212 2.16 31.57 0.20
C PRO A 212 1.55 31.30 1.57
N GLU A 213 1.61 32.31 2.44
CA GLU A 213 0.86 32.33 3.69
C GLU A 213 -0.63 32.25 3.36
N ILE A 214 -1.29 31.19 3.80
CA ILE A 214 -2.75 31.14 3.89
C ILE A 214 -3.16 32.14 4.98
N GLY A 215 -3.54 33.33 4.53
CA GLY A 215 -4.03 34.42 5.36
C GLY A 215 -5.24 33.98 6.19
N ALA A 216 -5.22 34.38 7.46
CA ALA A 216 -6.35 34.29 8.36
C ALA A 216 -7.50 35.14 7.82
N ALA A 217 -8.69 34.53 7.75
CA ALA A 217 -9.93 35.20 7.41
C ALA A 217 -10.26 36.30 8.45
N GLY A 218 -10.58 37.49 7.95
CA GLY A 218 -11.40 38.51 8.59
C GLY A 218 -12.66 38.70 7.76
#